data_AF-A0A7X8UHF0-F1
#
_entry.id   AF-A0A7X8UHF0-F1
#
_cell.length_a   1.000
_cell.length_b   1.000
_cell.length_c   1.000
_cell.angle_alpha   90.00
_cell.angle_beta   90.00
_cell.angle_gamma   90.00
#
_symmetry.space_group_name_H-M   'P 1'
#
loop_
_entity.id
_entity.type
_entity.pdbx_description
1 polymer ?
#
loop_
_entity_poly.entity_id
_entity_poly.type
_entity_poly.pdbx_seq_one_letter_code
_entity_poly.pdbx_strand_id
1 'polypeptide(L)'
;MSESDDFFTTCDWCGRGIAYGSAMVTLNHNIEQVDRTGEAPDGVVTVISSECLLELCAECGNRLDTGTLRNLLVVSGPPLEKSERFLI
;
A
#
# COMPACT_ATOMS: atom_id res chain seq x y z
N MET A 1 10.94 34.87 9.85
CA MET A 1 10.10 33.78 10.38
C MET A 1 10.85 32.52 10.06
N SER A 2 11.28 31.74 11.05
CA SER A 2 11.94 30.46 10.82
C SER A 2 10.85 29.48 10.38
N GLU A 3 10.86 29.10 9.10
CA GLU A 3 10.07 27.99 8.58
C GLU A 3 10.54 26.73 9.32
N SER A 4 9.86 26.38 10.41
CA SER A 4 9.86 25.00 10.85
C SER A 4 9.15 24.24 9.73
N ASP A 5 9.91 23.49 8.95
CA ASP A 5 9.32 22.55 7.99
C ASP A 5 8.41 21.62 8.78
N ASP A 6 7.10 21.87 8.74
CA ASP A 6 6.10 21.03 9.37
C ASP A 6 6.05 19.72 8.59
N PHE A 7 6.84 18.75 9.03
CA PHE A 7 6.82 17.39 8.51
C PHE A 7 5.51 16.72 8.94
N PHE A 8 4.79 16.11 7.99
CA PHE A 8 3.56 15.37 8.29
C PHE A 8 3.83 13.92 8.64
N THR A 9 4.89 13.33 8.08
CA THR A 9 5.36 11.97 8.39
C THR A 9 6.86 11.85 8.14
N THR A 10 7.41 10.66 8.35
CA THR A 10 8.79 10.30 8.05
C THR A 10 8.84 9.16 7.04
N CYS A 11 9.79 9.19 6.11
CA CYS A 11 10.00 8.11 5.15
C CYS A 11 10.47 6.83 5.85
N ASP A 12 9.76 5.74 5.69
CA ASP A 12 10.05 4.46 6.37
C ASP A 12 11.39 3.85 5.97
N TRP A 13 11.93 4.21 4.81
CA TRP A 13 13.21 3.67 4.34
C TRP A 13 14.44 4.48 4.75
N CYS A 14 14.34 5.81 4.70
CA CYS A 14 15.50 6.68 4.92
C CYS A 14 15.37 7.60 6.14
N GLY A 15 14.23 7.57 6.83
CA GLY A 15 13.96 8.36 8.03
C GLY A 15 13.81 9.87 7.80
N ARG A 16 13.97 10.38 6.57
CA ARG A 16 13.79 11.80 6.28
C ARG A 16 12.34 12.21 6.48
N GLY A 17 12.13 13.37 7.11
CA GLY A 17 10.81 13.99 7.21
C GLY A 17 10.24 14.30 5.82
N ILE A 18 8.94 14.07 5.67
CA ILE A 18 8.19 14.41 4.47
C ILE A 18 7.29 15.59 4.83
N ALA A 19 7.52 16.74 4.19
CA ALA A 19 6.78 17.97 4.45
C ALA A 19 5.45 17.99 3.68
N TYR A 20 4.46 18.74 4.18
CA TYR A 20 3.21 18.93 3.46
C TYR A 20 3.43 19.44 2.03
N GLY A 21 2.69 18.90 1.06
CA GLY A 21 2.83 19.23 -0.36
C GLY A 21 3.99 18.55 -1.08
N SER A 22 4.84 17.79 -0.38
CA SER A 22 5.87 16.96 -1.02
C SER A 22 5.25 15.77 -1.75
N ALA A 23 5.84 15.37 -2.88
CA ALA A 23 5.51 14.10 -3.51
C ALA A 23 5.95 12.93 -2.61
N MET A 24 5.07 11.95 -2.45
CA MET A 24 5.31 10.73 -1.68
C MET A 24 4.69 9.52 -2.37
N VAL A 25 5.12 8.33 -1.96
CA VAL A 25 4.51 7.05 -2.33
C VAL A 25 4.00 6.40 -1.06
N THR A 26 2.73 5.95 -1.09
CA THR A 26 2.13 5.19 0.01
C THR A 26 1.72 3.82 -0.49
N LEU A 27 2.04 2.77 0.26
CA LEU A 27 1.54 1.43 0.03
C LEU A 27 0.48 1.10 1.08
N ASN A 28 -0.76 0.93 0.64
CA ASN A 28 -1.86 0.53 1.50
C ASN A 28 -2.28 -0.91 1.20
N HIS A 29 -2.57 -1.66 2.25
CA HIS A 29 -3.22 -2.96 2.17
C HIS A 29 -4.69 -2.79 2.54
N ASN A 30 -5.57 -2.98 1.54
CA ASN A 30 -7.00 -2.89 1.73
C ASN A 30 -7.63 -4.28 1.59
N ILE A 31 -8.60 -4.57 2.45
CA ILE A 31 -9.54 -5.68 2.29
C ILE A 31 -10.89 -5.07 1.96
N GLU A 32 -11.41 -5.38 0.77
CA GLU A 32 -12.61 -4.77 0.21
C GLU A 32 -13.59 -5.84 -0.24
N GLN A 33 -14.89 -5.59 -0.02
CA GLN A 33 -15.99 -6.37 -0.55
C GLN A 33 -16.65 -5.61 -1.70
N VAL A 34 -16.95 -6.30 -2.80
CA VAL A 34 -17.64 -5.72 -3.95
C VAL A 34 -18.99 -6.41 -4.13
N ASP A 35 -20.07 -5.67 -3.85
CA ASP A 35 -21.44 -6.15 -4.00
C ASP A 35 -22.01 -5.71 -5.34
N ARG A 36 -22.31 -6.67 -6.22
CA ARG A 36 -22.94 -6.40 -7.51
C ARG A 36 -24.43 -6.72 -7.45
N THR A 37 -25.26 -5.77 -7.84
CA THR A 37 -26.71 -5.93 -7.89
C THR A 37 -27.23 -5.61 -9.30
N GLY A 38 -28.50 -5.87 -9.58
CA GLY A 38 -29.11 -5.45 -10.84
C GLY A 38 -29.11 -3.93 -11.04
N GLU A 39 -29.13 -3.16 -9.94
CA GLU A 39 -29.10 -1.69 -9.94
C GLU A 39 -27.68 -1.12 -10.01
N ALA A 40 -26.69 -1.87 -9.52
CA ALA A 40 -25.27 -1.52 -9.53
C ALA A 40 -24.44 -2.66 -10.15
N PRO A 41 -24.46 -2.82 -11.49
CA PRO A 41 -23.75 -3.89 -12.18
C PRO A 41 -22.22 -3.76 -12.06
N ASP A 42 -21.71 -2.53 -11.97
CA ASP A 42 -20.28 -2.25 -11.77
C ASP A 42 -19.82 -2.54 -10.33
N GLY A 43 -20.78 -2.68 -9.41
CA GLY A 43 -20.57 -3.02 -8.01
C GLY A 43 -20.49 -1.83 -7.08
N VAL A 44 -20.84 -2.06 -5.82
CA VAL A 44 -20.61 -1.15 -4.70
C VAL A 44 -19.46 -1.72 -3.89
N VAL A 45 -18.40 -0.92 -3.69
CA VAL A 45 -17.22 -1.31 -2.93
C VAL A 45 -17.38 -0.88 -1.47
N THR A 46 -17.26 -1.83 -0.55
CA THR A 46 -17.18 -1.59 0.89
C THR A 46 -15.78 -1.94 1.37
N VAL A 47 -15.07 -0.99 1.97
CA VAL A 47 -13.76 -1.22 2.58
C VAL A 47 -13.96 -1.81 3.98
N ILE A 48 -13.51 -3.04 4.20
CA ILE A 48 -13.60 -3.75 5.48
C ILE A 48 -12.42 -3.40 6.37
N SER A 49 -11.23 -3.30 5.78
CA SER A 49 -9.98 -2.95 6.46
C SER A 49 -9.08 -2.17 5.52
N SER A 50 -8.34 -1.20 6.08
CA SER A 50 -7.34 -0.43 5.36
C SER A 50 -6.18 -0.14 6.32
N GLU A 51 -4.99 -0.57 5.94
CA GLU A 51 -3.76 -0.39 6.71
C GLU A 51 -2.68 0.22 5.81
N CYS A 52 -2.00 1.26 6.30
CA CYS A 52 -0.83 1.80 5.65
C CYS A 52 0.39 0.94 6.00
N LEU A 53 0.99 0.31 4.99
CA LEU A 53 2.17 -0.53 5.16
C LEU A 53 3.48 0.25 5.04
N LEU A 54 3.52 1.23 4.14
CA LEU A 54 4.71 2.05 3.89
C LEU A 54 4.36 3.46 3.42
N GLU A 55 5.12 4.44 3.92
CA GLU A 55 5.19 5.82 3.46
C GLU A 55 6.62 6.15 3.04
N LEU A 56 6.81 6.47 1.77
CA LEU A 56 8.13 6.72 1.17
C LEU A 56 8.20 8.13 0.61
N CYS A 57 9.33 8.82 0.85
CA CYS A 57 9.65 10.04 0.13
C CYS A 57 9.84 9.76 -1.37
N ALA A 58 9.70 10.78 -2.23
CA ALA A 58 9.78 10.62 -3.68
C ALA A 58 11.04 9.85 -4.16
N GLU A 59 12.20 10.12 -3.56
CA GLU A 59 13.46 9.45 -3.94
C GLU A 59 13.43 7.94 -3.61
N CYS A 60 12.92 7.57 -2.43
CA CYS A 60 12.80 6.16 -2.03
C CYS A 60 11.69 5.47 -2.84
N GLY A 61 10.56 6.14 -3.05
CA GLY A 61 9.46 5.65 -3.87
C GLY A 61 9.87 5.36 -5.32
N ASN A 62 10.74 6.19 -5.92
CA ASN A 62 11.27 5.93 -7.27
C ASN A 62 12.20 4.71 -7.36
N ARG A 63 12.69 4.22 -6.21
CA ARG A 63 13.51 3.00 -6.12
C ARG A 63 12.70 1.77 -5.75
N LEU A 64 11.40 1.94 -5.47
CA LEU A 64 10.51 0.84 -5.14
C LEU A 64 10.23 0.01 -6.39
N ASP A 65 10.81 -1.18 -6.46
CA ASP A 65 10.58 -2.14 -7.53
C ASP A 65 9.70 -3.32 -7.11
N THR A 66 9.27 -4.11 -8.09
CA THR A 66 8.41 -5.28 -7.87
C THR A 66 9.07 -6.40 -7.07
N GLY A 67 10.41 -6.50 -7.08
CA GLY A 67 11.15 -7.47 -6.26
C GLY A 67 11.11 -7.09 -4.78
N THR A 68 11.33 -5.81 -4.49
CA THR A 68 11.24 -5.24 -3.14
C THR A 68 9.82 -5.35 -2.59
N LEU A 69 8.81 -5.01 -3.40
CA LEU A 69 7.40 -5.18 -3.03
C LEU A 69 7.06 -6.64 -2.70
N ARG A 70 7.53 -7.61 -3.48
CA ARG A 70 7.29 -9.03 -3.18
C ARG A 70 7.85 -9.42 -1.82
N ASN A 71 9.07 -9.02 -1.50
CA ASN A 71 9.65 -9.35 -0.20
C ASN A 71 8.88 -8.74 0.97
N LEU A 72 8.35 -7.51 0.80
CA LEU A 72 7.54 -6.85 1.80
C LEU A 72 6.17 -7.54 2.00
N LEU A 73 5.54 -7.98 0.91
CA LEU A 73 4.20 -8.57 0.94
C LEU A 73 4.18 -10.07 1.26
N VAL A 74 5.29 -10.80 1.02
CA VAL A 74 5.40 -12.23 1.33
C VAL A 74 5.50 -12.49 2.83
N VAL A 75 5.96 -11.50 3.62
CA VAL A 75 5.98 -11.63 5.09
C VAL A 75 4.57 -11.61 5.70
N SER A 76 3.57 -11.13 4.95
CA SER A 76 2.19 -10.94 5.43
C SER A 76 1.24 -12.12 5.17
N GLY A 77 1.70 -13.19 4.51
CA GLY A 77 0.85 -14.34 4.18
C GLY A 77 1.56 -15.68 4.41
N PRO A 78 0.81 -16.78 4.61
CA PRO A 78 1.40 -18.11 4.64
C PRO A 78 2.12 -18.39 3.29
N PRO A 79 3.21 -19.17 3.28
CA PRO A 79 3.91 -19.50 2.05
C PRO A 79 2.93 -20.08 1.03
N LEU A 80 2.99 -19.60 -0.21
CA LEU A 80 2.23 -20.16 -1.32
C LEU A 80 2.75 -21.58 -1.58
N GLU A 81 2.15 -22.56 -0.92
CA GLU A 81 2.32 -23.95 -1.31
C GLU A 81 1.82 -24.09 -2.75
N LYS A 82 2.65 -24.68 -3.60
CA LYS A 82 2.34 -24.94 -5.01
C LYS A 82 0.99 -25.65 -5.06
N SER A 83 -0.01 -25.01 -5.65
CA SER A 83 -1.34 -25.58 -5.78
C SER A 83 -1.26 -26.92 -6.51
N GLU A 84 -1.59 -28.00 -5.81
CA GLU A 84 -2.01 -29.22 -6.47
C GLU A 84 -3.33 -28.91 -7.17
N ARG A 85 -3.34 -29.16 -8.48
CA ARG A 85 -4.46 -28.95 -9.38
C ARG A 85 -5.73 -29.59 -8.82
N PHE A 86 -6.69 -28.78 -8.39
CA PHE A 86 -8.07 -29.23 -8.32
C PHE A 86 -8.61 -29.30 -9.75
N LEU A 87 -8.57 -30.51 -10.32
CA LEU A 87 -9.42 -30.89 -11.43
C LEU A 87 -10.82 -31.16 -10.84
N ILE A 88 -11.80 -30.37 -11.25
CA ILE A 88 -13.21 -30.76 -11.28
C ILE A 88 -13.63 -30.76 -12.73
#